data_AF-Q5RLI3-F1
#
_entry.id   AF-Q5RLI3-F1
#
_cell.length_a   1.000
_cell.length_b   1.000
_cell.length_c   1.000
_cell.angle_alpha   90.00
_cell.angle_beta   90.00
_cell.angle_gamma   90.00
#
_symmetry.space_group_name_H-M   'P 1'
#
loop_
_entity.id
_entity.type
_entity.pdbx_description
1 polymer ?
#
loop_
_entity_poly.entity_id
_entity_poly.type
_entity_poly.pdbx_seq_one_letter_code
_entity_poly.pdbx_strand_id
1 'polypeptide(L)'
;GPGLLLLAVLSLGTTVPSTGASKSKRQAQQIVQPQSPLVDSQRKPGCYDNGKHYQINQQWERTYLGSALVCTCYGGSRGFNCESKPEPEETCFDKYTGNTYRVGDTYERPKDSMIWDCTCIGAGRGRISCTIANRCHEGGQSYKIGDTWRRPHETGGYMLECVCLGNGKGEWTCKPIAEKCFDHAAGGTSYVVGETWEEPYQGWMMVDCTCLGEGSGRITCTSRNRCNDQDTRTSYRIGDTWSKKDNRGNLLQCICTGNGRGEWKCERHTSLQTTSAGSGSFTDVRTAIYQPQPHPQPAPYGHCVTDSGVVYSVGMQWLKTQGNKQMLCTCLGNGVSCQETAVTQTYGGNSNGEPCVLPF
;
A
#
# COMPACT_ATOMS: atom_id res chain seq x y z
N GLY A 1 -34.33 35.06 41.48
CA GLY A 1 -34.79 36.36 40.94
C GLY A 1 -34.31 36.44 39.51
N PRO A 2 -35.24 36.51 38.54
CA PRO A 2 -34.99 36.27 37.11
C PRO A 2 -34.41 37.54 36.45
N GLY A 3 -33.90 37.56 35.23
CA GLY A 3 -33.74 36.58 34.17
C GLY A 3 -33.02 37.32 33.05
N LEU A 4 -32.14 36.66 32.31
CA LEU A 4 -31.62 37.19 31.05
C LEU A 4 -31.77 36.14 29.97
N LEU A 5 -32.37 36.60 28.88
CA LEU A 5 -32.96 35.83 27.80
C LEU A 5 -31.94 34.95 27.06
N LEU A 6 -32.33 33.69 26.86
CA LEU A 6 -31.83 32.87 25.76
C LEU A 6 -32.25 33.53 24.44
N LEU A 7 -31.28 34.01 23.66
CA LEU A 7 -31.44 34.27 22.24
C LEU A 7 -31.24 32.96 21.48
N ALA A 8 -32.35 32.31 21.16
CA ALA A 8 -32.39 31.22 20.19
C ALA A 8 -32.17 31.80 18.78
N VAL A 9 -30.97 31.62 18.23
CA VAL A 9 -30.70 31.91 16.82
C VAL A 9 -31.18 30.71 16.01
N LEU A 10 -32.36 30.86 15.39
CA LEU A 10 -32.87 29.97 14.36
C LEU A 10 -31.96 30.07 13.13
N SER A 11 -31.03 29.13 12.96
CA SER A 11 -30.35 28.89 11.70
C SER A 11 -31.33 28.22 10.74
N LEU A 12 -32.03 29.04 9.96
CA LEU A 12 -32.75 28.59 8.77
C LEU A 12 -31.74 27.95 7.82
N GLY A 13 -31.82 26.63 7.67
CA GLY A 13 -31.12 25.89 6.64
C GLY A 13 -31.53 26.38 5.28
N THR A 14 -30.64 27.10 4.60
CA THR A 14 -30.76 27.37 3.17
C THR A 14 -30.36 26.11 2.43
N THR A 15 -31.35 25.25 2.19
CA THR A 15 -31.26 24.23 1.16
C THR A 15 -30.95 24.91 -0.16
N VAL A 16 -29.74 24.71 -0.69
CA VAL A 16 -29.40 25.05 -2.06
C VAL A 16 -30.30 24.20 -2.96
N PRO A 17 -31.22 24.78 -3.74
CA PRO A 17 -31.88 24.01 -4.78
C PRO A 17 -30.78 23.63 -5.78
N SER A 18 -30.67 22.33 -6.09
CA SER A 18 -29.94 21.93 -7.27
C SER A 18 -30.53 22.72 -8.43
N THR A 19 -29.70 23.53 -9.08
CA THR A 19 -30.08 24.17 -10.33
C THR A 19 -30.25 23.03 -11.31
N GLY A 20 -31.49 22.55 -11.43
CA GLY A 20 -31.88 21.62 -12.47
C GLY A 20 -31.34 22.17 -13.78
N ALA A 21 -30.57 21.34 -14.47
CA ALA A 21 -30.14 21.59 -15.83
C ALA A 21 -31.35 22.14 -16.59
N SER A 22 -31.29 23.43 -16.93
CA SER A 22 -32.33 24.07 -17.72
C SER A 22 -32.31 23.33 -19.05
N LYS A 23 -33.27 22.43 -19.25
CA LYS A 23 -33.47 21.76 -20.52
C LYS A 23 -33.78 22.87 -21.51
N SER A 24 -32.78 23.28 -22.28
CA SER A 24 -32.94 24.18 -23.40
C SER A 24 -34.01 23.56 -24.30
N LYS A 25 -35.22 24.15 -24.29
CA LYS A 25 -36.33 23.69 -25.13
C LYS A 25 -35.88 23.92 -26.56
N ARG A 26 -35.53 22.85 -27.27
CA ARG A 26 -35.26 22.91 -28.71
C ARG A 26 -36.45 23.56 -29.40
N GLN A 27 -36.19 24.67 -30.09
CA GLN A 27 -37.20 25.36 -30.86
C GLN A 27 -37.20 24.79 -32.28
N ALA A 28 -38.38 24.41 -32.76
CA ALA A 28 -38.59 23.97 -34.13
C ALA A 28 -39.69 24.81 -34.77
N GLN A 29 -39.47 25.27 -36.00
CA GLN A 29 -40.45 26.02 -36.79
C GLN A 29 -40.62 25.39 -38.15
N GLN A 30 -41.85 25.00 -38.46
CA GLN A 30 -42.23 24.45 -39.76
C GLN A 30 -43.06 25.47 -40.54
N ILE A 31 -42.64 25.80 -41.75
CA ILE A 31 -43.35 26.72 -42.64
C ILE A 31 -43.77 25.94 -43.89
N VAL A 32 -45.09 25.75 -44.05
CA VAL A 32 -45.69 25.18 -45.26
C VAL A 32 -45.97 26.32 -46.23
N GLN A 33 -45.43 26.25 -47.45
CA GLN A 33 -45.67 27.29 -48.45
C GLN A 33 -47.03 27.11 -49.12
N PRO A 34 -47.89 28.14 -49.15
CA PRO A 34 -49.13 28.10 -49.91
C PRO A 34 -48.84 28.08 -51.42
N GLN A 35 -49.67 27.37 -52.19
CA GLN A 35 -49.63 27.44 -53.65
C GLN A 35 -50.08 28.84 -54.08
N SER A 36 -49.15 29.67 -54.57
CA SER A 36 -49.45 31.03 -55.02
C SER A 36 -50.09 31.10 -56.41
N PRO A 37 -51.09 31.99 -56.58
CA PRO A 37 -51.70 32.55 -57.78
C PRO A 37 -50.98 32.91 -59.07
N LEU A 38 -49.74 32.54 -59.37
CA LEU A 38 -49.00 33.26 -60.43
C LEU A 38 -48.29 32.37 -61.45
N VAL A 39 -48.28 32.94 -62.66
CA VAL A 39 -48.24 32.36 -64.00
C VAL A 39 -47.08 31.41 -64.26
N ASP A 40 -47.45 30.37 -65.01
CA ASP A 40 -46.75 29.15 -65.43
C ASP A 40 -45.54 29.38 -66.35
N SER A 41 -44.41 29.88 -65.83
CA SER A 41 -43.15 29.81 -66.61
C SER A 41 -41.83 29.71 -65.85
N GLN A 42 -41.72 29.90 -64.52
CA GLN A 42 -40.44 29.66 -63.80
C GLN A 42 -40.61 29.27 -62.32
N ARG A 43 -41.40 28.23 -62.00
CA ARG A 43 -41.29 27.61 -60.65
C ARG A 43 -40.04 26.75 -60.60
N LYS A 44 -38.91 27.34 -60.22
CA LYS A 44 -37.74 26.55 -59.80
C LYS A 44 -38.16 25.71 -58.58
N PRO A 45 -37.93 24.40 -58.56
CA PRO A 45 -38.25 23.57 -57.41
C PRO A 45 -37.36 23.98 -56.23
N GLY A 46 -37.96 24.48 -55.16
CA GLY A 46 -37.23 24.97 -54.00
C GLY A 46 -38.12 25.62 -52.96
N CYS A 47 -37.49 26.21 -51.95
CA CYS A 47 -38.13 26.96 -50.88
C CYS A 47 -37.78 28.43 -51.01
N TYR A 48 -38.66 29.29 -50.52
CA TYR A 48 -38.47 30.73 -50.45
C TYR A 48 -38.60 31.18 -48.99
N ASP A 49 -37.57 31.85 -48.49
CA ASP A 49 -37.54 32.44 -47.15
C ASP A 49 -36.97 33.87 -47.28
N ASN A 50 -37.69 34.86 -46.74
CA ASN A 50 -37.36 36.30 -46.82
C ASN A 50 -36.90 36.80 -48.22
N GLY A 51 -37.58 36.35 -49.28
CA GLY A 51 -37.28 36.76 -50.67
C GLY A 51 -36.08 36.06 -51.31
N LYS A 52 -35.41 35.14 -50.61
CA LYS A 52 -34.31 34.33 -51.15
C LYS A 52 -34.78 32.92 -51.51
N HIS A 53 -34.34 32.41 -52.66
CA HIS A 53 -34.64 31.05 -53.13
C HIS A 53 -33.58 30.06 -52.65
N TYR A 54 -34.03 28.92 -52.12
CA TYR A 54 -33.21 27.82 -51.61
C TYR A 54 -33.56 26.54 -52.37
N GLN A 55 -32.55 25.81 -52.81
CA GLN A 55 -32.71 24.51 -53.47
C GLN A 55 -33.22 23.46 -52.48
N ILE A 56 -33.84 22.39 -52.98
CA ILE A 56 -34.23 21.24 -52.15
C ILE A 56 -32.98 20.67 -51.46
N ASN A 57 -33.09 20.34 -50.18
CA ASN A 57 -32.01 19.92 -49.27
C ASN A 57 -30.96 20.99 -48.95
N GLN A 58 -31.11 22.23 -49.45
CA GLN A 58 -30.25 23.32 -49.04
C GLN A 58 -30.54 23.68 -47.58
N GLN A 59 -29.47 23.89 -46.81
CA GLN A 59 -29.52 24.40 -45.46
C GLN A 59 -29.04 25.85 -45.39
N TRP A 60 -29.64 26.64 -44.51
CA TRP A 60 -29.21 28.01 -44.22
C TRP A 60 -29.42 28.37 -42.76
N GLU A 61 -28.64 29.32 -42.28
CA GLU A 61 -28.82 29.88 -40.95
C GLU A 61 -29.80 31.06 -41.00
N ARG A 62 -30.68 31.12 -40.00
CA ARG A 62 -31.65 32.19 -39.79
C ARG A 62 -31.66 32.57 -38.31
N THR A 63 -31.68 33.86 -38.01
CA THR A 63 -31.84 34.33 -36.63
C THR A 63 -33.33 34.49 -36.31
N TYR A 64 -33.80 33.89 -35.21
CA TYR A 64 -35.16 34.06 -34.70
C TYR A 64 -35.11 34.38 -33.20
N LEU A 65 -35.71 35.51 -32.79
CA LEU A 65 -35.70 36.00 -31.41
C LEU A 65 -34.30 36.05 -30.76
N GLY A 66 -33.26 36.33 -31.56
CA GLY A 66 -31.86 36.41 -31.09
C GLY A 66 -31.10 35.07 -31.09
N SER A 67 -31.75 33.94 -31.39
CA SER A 67 -31.12 32.62 -31.50
C SER A 67 -30.91 32.20 -32.96
N ALA A 68 -29.81 31.51 -33.26
CA ALA A 68 -29.55 30.95 -34.58
C ALA A 68 -30.32 29.63 -34.77
N LEU A 69 -31.09 29.55 -35.84
CA LEU A 69 -31.76 28.34 -36.32
C LEU A 69 -31.09 27.87 -37.62
N VAL A 70 -31.02 26.56 -37.81
CA VAL A 70 -30.62 25.92 -39.06
C VAL A 70 -31.88 25.45 -39.77
N CYS A 71 -32.18 26.07 -40.91
CA CYS A 71 -33.33 25.76 -41.76
C CYS A 71 -32.95 24.79 -42.88
N THR A 72 -33.81 23.81 -43.16
CA THR A 72 -33.64 22.83 -44.25
C THR A 72 -34.84 22.89 -45.19
N CYS A 73 -34.59 23.03 -46.50
CA CYS A 73 -35.65 23.02 -47.51
C CYS A 73 -36.06 21.59 -47.91
N TYR A 74 -37.35 21.29 -47.87
CA TYR A 74 -37.92 20.02 -48.34
C TYR A 74 -38.69 20.14 -49.67
N GLY A 75 -38.66 21.32 -50.30
CA GLY A 75 -39.28 21.62 -51.59
C GLY A 75 -40.63 22.35 -51.49
N GLY A 76 -41.09 22.92 -52.61
CA GLY A 76 -42.18 23.90 -52.64
C GLY A 76 -43.54 23.44 -52.11
N SER A 77 -43.80 22.13 -52.00
CA SER A 77 -45.03 21.58 -51.40
C SER A 77 -44.90 21.30 -49.90
N ARG A 78 -43.69 21.03 -49.41
CA ARG A 78 -43.41 20.68 -48.00
C ARG A 78 -42.83 21.85 -47.20
N GLY A 79 -42.35 22.88 -47.90
CA GLY A 79 -41.71 24.05 -47.33
C GLY A 79 -40.39 23.73 -46.64
N PHE A 80 -40.08 24.42 -45.55
CA PHE A 80 -38.82 24.27 -44.82
C PHE A 80 -39.05 24.14 -43.30
N ASN A 81 -38.17 23.41 -42.62
CA ASN A 81 -38.14 23.30 -41.16
C ASN A 81 -36.86 23.93 -40.63
N CYS A 82 -36.96 24.70 -39.55
CA CYS A 82 -35.84 25.30 -38.86
C CYS A 82 -35.70 24.71 -37.47
N GLU A 83 -34.51 24.24 -37.12
CA GLU A 83 -34.18 23.70 -35.80
C GLU A 83 -33.14 24.59 -35.13
N SER A 84 -33.21 24.73 -33.79
CA SER A 84 -32.20 25.47 -33.04
C SER A 84 -30.80 24.89 -33.28
N LYS A 85 -29.86 25.74 -33.70
CA LYS A 85 -28.44 25.36 -33.74
C LYS A 85 -28.03 24.96 -32.31
N PRO A 86 -27.39 23.80 -32.10
CA PRO A 86 -26.81 23.48 -30.81
C PRO A 86 -25.85 24.62 -30.44
N GLU A 87 -26.01 25.20 -29.25
CA GLU A 87 -24.97 26.11 -28.75
C GLU A 87 -23.64 25.35 -28.73
N PRO A 88 -22.53 26.00 -29.09
CA PRO A 88 -21.22 25.38 -28.94
C PRO A 88 -21.10 24.95 -27.47
N GLU A 89 -20.76 23.68 -27.24
CA GLU A 89 -20.50 23.18 -25.89
C GLU A 89 -19.50 24.14 -25.24
N GLU A 90 -19.88 24.69 -24.08
CA GLU A 90 -18.97 25.58 -23.39
C GLU A 90 -17.72 24.80 -22.98
N THR A 91 -16.56 25.42 -23.18
CA THR A 91 -15.27 24.83 -22.85
C THR A 91 -14.40 25.86 -22.15
N CYS A 92 -13.46 25.38 -21.36
CA CYS A 92 -12.46 26.21 -20.73
C CYS A 92 -11.09 25.94 -21.35
N PHE A 93 -10.48 26.97 -21.91
CA PHE A 93 -9.10 26.90 -22.38
C PHE A 93 -8.14 27.26 -21.25
N ASP A 94 -7.29 26.32 -20.85
CA ASP A 94 -6.25 26.58 -19.85
C ASP A 94 -4.95 27.01 -20.53
N LYS A 95 -4.65 28.31 -20.43
CA LYS A 95 -3.41 28.90 -20.95
C LYS A 95 -2.12 28.28 -20.40
N TYR A 96 -2.15 27.62 -19.22
CA TYR A 96 -0.95 27.03 -18.62
C TYR A 96 -0.62 25.66 -19.19
N THR A 97 -1.65 24.84 -19.46
CA THR A 97 -1.46 23.50 -20.02
C THR A 97 -1.61 23.47 -21.54
N GLY A 98 -2.22 24.49 -22.14
CA GLY A 98 -2.55 24.54 -23.57
C GLY A 98 -3.76 23.67 -23.94
N ASN A 99 -4.41 23.05 -22.95
CA ASN A 99 -5.51 22.13 -23.16
C ASN A 99 -6.87 22.83 -23.07
N THR A 100 -7.86 22.25 -23.74
CA THR A 100 -9.26 22.67 -23.65
C THR A 100 -10.05 21.61 -22.90
N TYR A 101 -10.76 22.03 -21.86
CA TYR A 101 -11.54 21.16 -20.98
C TYR A 101 -13.05 21.43 -21.16
N ARG A 102 -13.87 20.41 -21.01
CA ARG A 102 -15.34 20.54 -20.99
C ARG A 102 -15.81 21.00 -19.63
N VAL A 103 -16.97 21.66 -19.57
CA VAL A 103 -17.58 22.03 -18.29
C VAL A 103 -17.79 20.80 -17.42
N GLY A 104 -17.31 20.86 -16.18
CA GLY A 104 -17.33 19.76 -15.21
C GLY A 104 -16.03 18.96 -15.15
N ASP A 105 -15.14 19.08 -16.14
CA ASP A 105 -13.84 18.40 -16.10
C ASP A 105 -13.00 18.92 -14.94
N THR A 106 -12.45 17.99 -14.17
CA THR A 106 -11.45 18.24 -13.12
C THR A 106 -10.09 17.74 -13.56
N TYR A 107 -9.05 18.54 -13.38
CA TYR A 107 -7.70 18.21 -13.82
C TYR A 107 -6.63 18.80 -12.90
N GLU A 108 -5.44 18.20 -12.95
CA GLU A 108 -4.28 18.64 -12.18
C GLU A 108 -3.45 19.64 -12.98
N ARG A 109 -3.04 20.72 -12.32
CA ARG A 109 -2.19 21.75 -12.93
C ARG A 109 -0.93 22.00 -12.10
N PRO A 110 0.24 21.55 -12.57
CA PRO A 110 1.52 21.94 -11.99
C PRO A 110 1.76 23.45 -12.18
N LYS A 111 1.99 24.17 -11.08
CA LYS A 111 2.32 25.60 -11.08
C LYS A 111 3.08 25.96 -9.80
N ASP A 112 4.19 26.68 -9.93
CA ASP A 112 5.00 27.17 -8.80
C ASP A 112 5.40 26.05 -7.81
N SER A 113 5.83 24.90 -8.31
CA SER A 113 6.18 23.69 -7.53
C SER A 113 5.05 23.13 -6.66
N MET A 114 3.80 23.47 -6.99
CA MET A 114 2.60 22.92 -6.38
C MET A 114 1.68 22.35 -7.45
N ILE A 115 0.92 21.33 -7.10
CA ILE A 115 -0.17 20.82 -7.94
C ILE A 115 -1.46 21.52 -7.50
N TRP A 116 -2.14 22.13 -8.46
CA TRP A 116 -3.45 22.75 -8.27
C TRP A 116 -4.54 21.83 -8.81
N ASP A 117 -5.59 21.63 -8.04
CA ASP A 117 -6.79 20.95 -8.52
C ASP A 117 -7.70 21.99 -9.19
N CYS A 118 -7.83 21.86 -10.51
CA CYS A 118 -8.60 22.77 -11.34
C CYS A 118 -9.92 22.13 -11.79
N THR A 119 -10.94 22.96 -12.01
CA THR A 119 -12.24 22.58 -12.54
C THR A 119 -12.69 23.59 -13.58
N CYS A 120 -13.11 23.09 -14.75
CA CYS A 120 -13.78 23.92 -15.75
C CYS A 120 -15.23 24.18 -15.32
N ILE A 121 -15.55 25.43 -14.97
CA ILE A 121 -16.89 25.82 -14.51
C ILE A 121 -17.78 26.24 -15.68
N GLY A 122 -17.20 26.83 -16.73
CA GLY A 122 -17.98 27.27 -17.89
C GLY A 122 -19.11 28.25 -17.54
N ALA A 123 -18.79 29.35 -16.87
CA ALA A 123 -19.77 30.38 -16.52
C ALA A 123 -20.03 31.38 -17.69
N GLY A 124 -20.35 30.89 -18.88
CA GLY A 124 -20.55 31.66 -20.12
C GLY A 124 -19.29 32.33 -20.70
N ARG A 125 -18.11 32.04 -20.13
CA ARG A 125 -16.81 32.65 -20.48
C ARG A 125 -15.64 31.68 -20.36
N GLY A 126 -15.88 30.38 -20.21
CA GLY A 126 -14.80 29.40 -20.01
C GLY A 126 -14.05 29.58 -18.70
N ARG A 127 -14.76 29.91 -17.61
CA ARG A 127 -14.16 30.13 -16.28
C ARG A 127 -13.53 28.85 -15.73
N ILE A 128 -12.27 28.94 -15.31
CA ILE A 128 -11.54 27.88 -14.59
C ILE A 128 -11.40 28.29 -13.13
N SER A 129 -11.71 27.39 -12.20
CA SER A 129 -11.42 27.54 -10.78
C SER A 129 -10.35 26.55 -10.37
N CYS A 130 -9.36 26.97 -9.60
CA CYS A 130 -8.32 26.08 -9.12
C CYS A 130 -8.05 26.31 -7.63
N THR A 131 -7.75 25.24 -6.91
CA THR A 131 -7.47 25.27 -5.47
C THR A 131 -6.30 24.37 -5.12
N ILE A 132 -5.59 24.73 -4.06
CA ILE A 132 -4.59 23.90 -3.38
C ILE A 132 -5.13 23.31 -2.07
N ALA A 133 -6.33 23.70 -1.65
CA ALA A 133 -6.88 23.36 -0.33
C ALA A 133 -7.08 21.85 -0.12
N ASN A 134 -7.21 21.11 -1.22
CA ASN A 134 -7.44 19.66 -1.23
C ASN A 134 -6.13 18.85 -1.26
N ARG A 135 -4.98 19.51 -1.06
CA ARG A 135 -3.65 18.89 -1.11
C ARG A 135 -2.78 19.34 0.05
N CYS A 136 -1.88 18.45 0.45
CA CYS A 136 -0.80 18.75 1.38
C CYS A 136 0.46 19.03 0.58
N HIS A 137 1.18 20.09 0.95
CA HIS A 137 2.40 20.49 0.24
C HIS A 137 3.59 20.42 1.19
N GLU A 138 4.62 19.68 0.78
CA GLU A 138 5.85 19.50 1.56
C GLU A 138 7.02 19.32 0.59
N GLY A 139 8.13 20.05 0.80
CA GLY A 139 9.37 19.87 0.03
C GLY A 139 9.24 20.01 -1.49
N GLY A 140 8.28 20.82 -1.99
CA GLY A 140 8.00 20.97 -3.42
C GLY A 140 7.20 19.82 -4.04
N GLN A 141 6.73 18.87 -3.23
CA GLN A 141 5.79 17.84 -3.62
C GLN A 141 4.38 18.18 -3.14
N SER A 142 3.38 17.61 -3.82
CA SER A 142 1.96 17.83 -3.52
C SER A 142 1.23 16.50 -3.41
N TYR A 143 0.74 16.21 -2.22
CA TYR A 143 0.10 14.95 -1.85
C TYR A 143 -1.41 15.11 -1.81
N LYS A 144 -2.14 14.13 -2.33
CA LYS A 144 -3.60 14.05 -2.19
C LYS A 144 -3.97 13.63 -0.78
N ILE A 145 -5.21 13.93 -0.38
CA ILE A 145 -5.74 13.47 0.90
C ILE A 145 -5.68 11.94 0.95
N GLY A 146 -5.11 11.41 2.03
CA GLY A 146 -4.87 9.98 2.22
C GLY A 146 -3.51 9.48 1.71
N ASP A 147 -2.79 10.26 0.90
CA ASP A 147 -1.43 9.89 0.49
C ASP A 147 -0.49 9.89 1.70
N THR A 148 0.45 8.93 1.70
CA THR A 148 1.50 8.81 2.69
C THR A 148 2.88 8.99 2.06
N TRP A 149 3.79 9.64 2.77
CA TRP A 149 5.18 9.82 2.32
C TRP A 149 6.17 9.69 3.47
N ARG A 150 7.44 9.47 3.15
CA ARG A 150 8.52 9.41 4.15
C ARG A 150 9.38 10.64 4.09
N ARG A 151 9.81 11.13 5.25
CA ARG A 151 10.80 12.21 5.36
C ARG A 151 11.73 11.98 6.56
N PRO A 152 13.00 12.42 6.51
CA PRO A 152 13.86 12.44 7.68
C PRO A 152 13.33 13.42 8.75
N HIS A 153 13.51 13.09 10.04
CA HIS A 153 13.30 14.04 11.13
C HIS A 153 14.41 15.09 11.12
N GLU A 154 14.03 16.37 11.14
CA GLU A 154 14.93 17.53 10.96
C GLU A 154 16.16 17.53 11.87
N THR A 155 16.02 17.05 13.11
CA THR A 155 17.10 17.00 14.11
C THR A 155 17.41 15.61 14.63
N GLY A 156 16.63 14.60 14.23
CA GLY A 156 16.54 13.32 14.94
C GLY A 156 17.32 12.19 14.30
N GLY A 157 17.71 12.32 13.02
CA GLY A 157 18.38 11.26 12.27
C GLY A 157 17.53 10.01 12.02
N TYR A 158 16.27 9.98 12.46
CA TYR A 158 15.32 8.90 12.21
C TYR A 158 14.28 9.30 11.17
N MET A 159 13.64 8.33 10.54
CA MET A 159 12.65 8.54 9.48
C MET A 159 11.24 8.70 10.05
N LEU A 160 10.44 9.53 9.39
CA LEU A 160 9.03 9.76 9.70
C LEU A 160 8.16 9.25 8.54
N GLU A 161 6.99 8.70 8.86
CA GLU A 161 5.90 8.43 7.92
C GLU A 161 4.82 9.48 8.13
N CYS A 162 4.54 10.23 7.08
CA CYS A 162 3.56 11.30 7.07
C CYS A 162 2.31 10.88 6.30
N VAL A 163 1.17 11.48 6.64
CA VAL A 163 -0.11 11.29 5.95
C VAL A 163 -0.80 12.63 5.72
N CYS A 164 -1.38 12.81 4.52
CA CYS A 164 -2.14 14.00 4.18
C CYS A 164 -3.58 13.90 4.70
N LEU A 165 -3.97 14.82 5.56
CA LEU A 165 -5.32 14.87 6.16
C LEU A 165 -6.23 15.87 5.42
N GLY A 166 -5.65 16.97 4.93
CA GLY A 166 -6.34 17.91 4.05
C GLY A 166 -7.52 18.65 4.68
N ASN A 167 -7.48 18.97 5.98
CA ASN A 167 -8.52 19.69 6.75
C ASN A 167 -8.82 21.14 6.24
N GLY A 168 -9.13 21.31 4.95
CA GLY A 168 -9.38 22.58 4.27
C GLY A 168 -8.17 23.49 4.09
N LYS A 169 -7.01 23.12 4.64
CA LYS A 169 -5.76 23.91 4.63
C LYS A 169 -4.53 23.11 4.18
N GLY A 170 -4.70 21.86 3.75
CA GLY A 170 -3.57 20.98 3.46
C GLY A 170 -2.82 20.48 4.69
N GLU A 171 -3.55 20.22 5.79
CA GLU A 171 -2.96 19.70 7.03
C GLU A 171 -2.45 18.26 6.85
N TRP A 172 -1.30 17.97 7.44
CA TRP A 172 -0.68 16.66 7.46
C TRP A 172 -0.01 16.37 8.80
N THR A 173 0.19 15.10 9.12
CA THR A 173 0.84 14.65 10.35
C THR A 173 1.86 13.56 10.07
N CYS A 174 2.85 13.39 10.94
CA CYS A 174 3.85 12.33 10.81
C CYS A 174 4.07 11.57 12.11
N LYS A 175 4.41 10.29 11.99
CA LYS A 175 4.83 9.41 13.08
C LYS A 175 6.23 8.85 12.81
N PRO A 176 7.06 8.60 13.84
CA PRO A 176 8.33 7.91 13.68
C PRO A 176 8.17 6.51 13.06
N ILE A 177 9.08 6.14 12.18
CA ILE A 177 9.26 4.79 11.66
C ILE A 177 10.58 4.26 12.18
N ALA A 178 10.56 3.08 12.79
CA ALA A 178 11.79 2.33 13.00
C ALA A 178 11.82 1.19 12.00
N GLU A 179 12.62 1.34 10.95
CA GLU A 179 12.91 0.28 9.99
C GLU A 179 13.94 -0.71 10.54
N LYS A 180 14.74 -0.26 11.49
CA LYS A 180 15.77 -1.04 12.18
C LYS A 180 15.80 -0.69 13.65
N CYS A 181 16.20 -1.65 14.47
CA CYS A 181 16.59 -1.43 15.85
C CYS A 181 18.11 -1.44 15.94
N PHE A 182 18.67 -0.54 16.74
CA PHE A 182 20.10 -0.50 16.99
C PHE A 182 20.37 -1.01 18.40
N ASP A 183 21.13 -2.10 18.47
CA ASP A 183 21.55 -2.68 19.72
C ASP A 183 22.90 -2.09 20.15
N HIS A 184 22.85 -1.20 21.14
CA HIS A 184 24.04 -0.59 21.71
C HIS A 184 24.84 -1.55 22.60
N ALA A 185 24.23 -2.62 23.13
CA ALA A 185 24.93 -3.63 23.91
C ALA A 185 25.82 -4.50 23.01
N ALA A 186 25.35 -4.83 21.81
CA ALA A 186 26.09 -5.54 20.78
C ALA A 186 26.99 -4.62 19.90
N GLY A 187 27.51 -3.52 20.45
CA GLY A 187 28.46 -2.65 19.75
C GLY A 187 27.87 -1.82 18.60
N GLY A 188 26.56 -1.56 18.60
CA GLY A 188 25.89 -0.74 17.58
C GLY A 188 25.39 -1.54 16.37
N THR A 189 25.20 -2.85 16.52
CA THR A 189 24.65 -3.71 15.46
C THR A 189 23.20 -3.34 15.16
N SER A 190 22.83 -3.28 13.88
CA SER A 190 21.46 -2.95 13.44
C SER A 190 20.68 -4.19 13.02
N TYR A 191 19.47 -4.36 13.53
CA TYR A 191 18.56 -5.47 13.22
C TYR A 191 17.30 -4.96 12.55
N VAL A 192 16.75 -5.71 11.60
CA VAL A 192 15.48 -5.34 10.94
C VAL A 192 14.29 -5.66 11.84
N VAL A 193 13.17 -4.97 11.66
CA VAL A 193 11.94 -5.26 12.42
C VAL A 193 11.49 -6.69 12.19
N GLY A 194 11.23 -7.42 13.29
CA GLY A 194 10.89 -8.84 13.32
C GLY A 194 12.11 -9.76 13.45
N GLU A 195 13.33 -9.25 13.30
CA GLU A 195 14.55 -10.04 13.49
C GLU A 195 14.79 -10.37 14.96
N THR A 196 15.31 -11.58 15.21
CA THR A 196 15.63 -12.09 16.54
C THR A 196 17.07 -12.57 16.62
N TRP A 197 17.78 -12.25 17.70
CA TRP A 197 19.17 -12.65 17.93
C TRP A 197 19.39 -13.09 19.38
N GLU A 198 20.42 -13.91 19.59
CA GLU A 198 20.88 -14.31 20.93
C GLU A 198 22.00 -13.38 21.37
N GLU A 199 21.93 -12.85 22.60
CA GLU A 199 23.02 -12.06 23.17
C GLU A 199 23.28 -12.39 24.66
N PRO A 200 24.53 -12.19 25.13
CA PRO A 200 24.86 -12.34 26.53
C PRO A 200 24.44 -11.11 27.35
N TYR A 201 23.44 -11.28 28.20
CA TYR A 201 23.05 -10.30 29.20
C TYR A 201 23.91 -10.41 30.47
N GLN A 202 24.47 -9.29 30.92
CA GLN A 202 25.42 -9.22 32.06
C GLN A 202 26.60 -10.20 31.97
N GLY A 203 26.95 -10.67 30.76
CA GLY A 203 28.12 -11.50 30.50
C GLY A 203 27.98 -12.99 30.82
N TRP A 204 26.84 -13.47 31.31
CA TRP A 204 26.64 -14.91 31.64
C TRP A 204 25.24 -15.45 31.33
N MET A 205 24.22 -14.59 31.32
CA MET A 205 22.86 -14.99 30.93
C MET A 205 22.73 -14.91 29.42
N MET A 206 22.13 -15.90 28.79
CA MET A 206 21.74 -15.78 27.38
C MET A 206 20.27 -15.39 27.30
N VAL A 207 19.98 -14.37 26.48
CA VAL A 207 18.63 -13.91 26.17
C VAL A 207 18.42 -13.84 24.67
N ASP A 208 17.18 -14.06 24.26
CA ASP A 208 16.73 -13.89 22.89
C ASP A 208 16.09 -12.50 22.77
N CYS A 209 16.68 -11.64 21.96
CA CYS A 209 16.18 -10.31 21.67
C CYS A 209 15.40 -10.27 20.37
N THR A 210 14.47 -9.33 20.26
CA THR A 210 13.62 -9.12 19.08
C THR A 210 13.47 -7.64 18.81
N CYS A 211 13.67 -7.24 17.55
CA CYS A 211 13.43 -5.88 17.09
C CYS A 211 11.94 -5.70 16.78
N LEU A 212 11.25 -4.85 17.54
CA LEU A 212 9.82 -4.60 17.38
C LEU A 212 9.51 -3.37 16.53
N GLY A 213 10.44 -2.41 16.43
CA GLY A 213 10.33 -1.33 15.45
C GLY A 213 9.16 -0.37 15.66
N GLU A 214 8.64 -0.23 16.89
CA GLU A 214 7.51 0.63 17.29
C GLU A 214 7.79 2.15 17.14
N GLY A 215 8.37 2.59 16.03
CA GLY A 215 8.77 3.98 15.73
C GLY A 215 10.10 4.41 16.34
N SER A 216 10.48 3.86 17.50
CA SER A 216 11.69 4.23 18.25
C SER A 216 12.86 3.24 18.14
N GLY A 217 12.68 2.14 17.41
CA GLY A 217 13.67 1.06 17.34
C GLY A 217 13.65 0.18 18.58
N ARG A 218 12.46 -0.03 19.17
CA ARG A 218 12.27 -0.80 20.40
C ARG A 218 12.77 -2.24 20.25
N ILE A 219 13.64 -2.65 21.17
CA ILE A 219 14.14 -4.01 21.33
C ILE A 219 13.54 -4.61 22.61
N THR A 220 13.11 -5.86 22.55
CA THR A 220 12.70 -6.63 23.75
C THR A 220 13.52 -7.90 23.83
N CYS A 221 13.92 -8.31 25.03
CA CYS A 221 14.71 -9.51 25.25
C CYS A 221 14.03 -10.44 26.25
N THR A 222 14.15 -11.76 26.03
CA THR A 222 13.51 -12.79 26.86
C THR A 222 14.46 -13.96 27.08
N SER A 223 14.38 -14.62 28.23
CA SER A 223 15.09 -15.89 28.47
C SER A 223 14.19 -17.12 28.27
N ARG A 224 13.11 -17.00 27.49
CA ARG A 224 12.09 -18.05 27.37
C ARG A 224 12.67 -19.39 26.89
N ASN A 225 13.66 -19.35 26.00
CA ASN A 225 14.25 -20.54 25.40
C ASN A 225 15.56 -20.97 26.09
N ARG A 226 15.91 -20.39 27.25
CA ARG A 226 17.18 -20.60 27.93
C ARG A 226 17.00 -20.82 29.43
N CYS A 227 17.74 -21.75 30.02
CA CYS A 227 17.85 -21.90 31.47
C CYS A 227 19.13 -21.22 31.95
N ASN A 228 18.99 -20.07 32.60
CA ASN A 228 20.12 -19.28 33.10
C ASN A 228 20.36 -19.61 34.58
N ASP A 229 21.31 -20.50 34.86
CA ASP A 229 21.62 -20.94 36.22
C ASP A 229 22.55 -19.95 36.91
N GLN A 230 22.03 -19.28 37.94
CA GLN A 230 22.77 -18.28 38.71
C GLN A 230 23.93 -18.89 39.52
N ASP A 231 23.81 -20.15 39.94
CA ASP A 231 24.80 -20.80 40.80
C ASP A 231 26.08 -21.11 40.01
N THR A 232 25.93 -21.57 38.77
CA THR A 232 27.05 -21.88 37.87
C THR A 232 27.41 -20.72 36.96
N ARG A 233 26.64 -19.62 36.98
CA ARG A 233 26.72 -18.48 36.05
C ARG A 233 26.83 -18.95 34.59
N THR A 234 26.00 -19.91 34.22
CA THR A 234 26.03 -20.53 32.90
C THR A 234 24.61 -20.64 32.35
N SER A 235 24.46 -20.41 31.04
CA SER A 235 23.20 -20.60 30.33
C SER A 235 23.18 -21.95 29.61
N TYR A 236 22.06 -22.64 29.72
CA TYR A 236 21.83 -23.97 29.15
C TYR A 236 20.66 -23.92 28.16
N ARG A 237 20.78 -24.67 27.05
CA ARG A 237 19.68 -24.88 26.09
C ARG A 237 18.68 -25.88 26.66
N ILE A 238 17.45 -25.84 26.15
CA ILE A 238 16.42 -26.82 26.52
C ILE A 238 16.91 -28.23 26.16
N GLY A 239 16.84 -29.14 27.14
CA GLY A 239 17.35 -30.50 27.02
C GLY A 239 18.77 -30.70 27.56
N ASP A 240 19.54 -29.63 27.77
CA ASP A 240 20.89 -29.73 28.34
C ASP A 240 20.82 -30.22 29.79
N THR A 241 21.79 -31.06 30.15
CA THR A 241 22.01 -31.50 31.53
C THR A 241 23.36 -31.04 32.05
N TRP A 242 23.42 -30.63 33.32
CA TRP A 242 24.65 -30.22 33.98
C TRP A 242 24.68 -30.66 35.44
N SER A 243 25.85 -30.64 36.04
CA SER A 243 26.01 -30.92 37.47
C SER A 243 26.37 -29.65 38.23
N LYS A 244 25.78 -29.45 39.41
CA LYS A 244 26.14 -28.37 40.33
C LYS A 244 26.16 -28.85 41.77
N LYS A 245 26.69 -28.04 42.69
CA LYS A 245 26.65 -28.34 44.13
C LYS A 245 25.57 -27.52 44.80
N ASP A 246 24.80 -28.14 45.69
CA ASP A 246 23.91 -27.40 46.59
C ASP A 246 24.73 -26.61 47.63
N ASN A 247 24.07 -25.75 48.42
CA ASN A 247 24.72 -24.97 49.48
C ASN A 247 25.40 -25.84 50.56
N ARG A 248 25.13 -27.15 50.60
CA ARG A 248 25.71 -28.13 51.53
C ARG A 248 26.84 -28.94 50.89
N GLY A 249 27.19 -28.66 49.64
CA GLY A 249 28.24 -29.33 48.89
C GLY A 249 27.83 -30.64 48.21
N ASN A 250 26.56 -31.04 48.28
CA ASN A 250 26.08 -32.26 47.62
C ASN A 250 25.98 -32.05 46.12
N LEU A 251 26.35 -33.07 45.33
CA LEU A 251 26.24 -33.03 43.89
C LEU A 251 24.77 -33.19 43.46
N LEU A 252 24.30 -32.24 42.65
CA LEU A 252 23.01 -32.24 41.98
C LEU A 252 23.21 -32.46 40.49
N GLN A 253 22.31 -33.23 39.88
CA GLN A 253 22.19 -33.37 38.43
C GLN A 253 20.96 -32.58 37.96
N CYS A 254 21.16 -31.64 37.05
CA CYS A 254 20.14 -30.72 36.58
C CYS A 254 19.81 -30.95 35.09
N ILE A 255 18.60 -30.57 34.68
CA ILE A 255 18.13 -30.58 33.30
C ILE A 255 17.29 -29.33 32.99
N CYS A 256 17.54 -28.72 31.84
CA CYS A 256 16.76 -27.57 31.37
C CYS A 256 15.48 -28.05 30.68
N THR A 257 14.33 -27.72 31.27
CA THR A 257 13.00 -28.09 30.74
C THR A 257 12.35 -26.99 29.91
N GLY A 258 12.77 -25.74 30.08
CA GLY A 258 12.34 -24.61 29.25
C GLY A 258 10.96 -24.06 29.63
N ASN A 259 9.89 -24.86 29.69
CA ASN A 259 8.51 -24.52 30.10
C ASN A 259 8.01 -23.07 29.82
N GLY A 260 8.48 -22.43 28.74
CA GLY A 260 8.15 -21.04 28.40
C GLY A 260 8.73 -19.94 29.32
N ARG A 261 9.53 -20.28 30.33
CA ARG A 261 10.13 -19.34 31.32
C ARG A 261 11.60 -19.63 31.67
N GLY A 262 12.23 -20.60 31.00
CA GLY A 262 13.57 -21.05 31.34
C GLY A 262 13.62 -21.89 32.61
N GLU A 263 12.62 -22.77 32.83
CA GLU A 263 12.58 -23.64 34.02
C GLU A 263 13.57 -24.82 33.91
N TRP A 264 14.25 -25.14 35.01
CA TRP A 264 15.10 -26.33 35.15
C TRP A 264 14.79 -27.11 36.42
N LYS A 265 15.10 -28.41 36.39
CA LYS A 265 14.95 -29.33 37.53
C LYS A 265 16.31 -29.88 37.93
N CYS A 266 16.51 -30.13 39.22
CA CYS A 266 17.73 -30.71 39.75
C CYS A 266 17.41 -31.82 40.77
N GLU A 267 18.09 -32.96 40.65
CA GLU A 267 17.96 -34.12 41.54
C GLU A 267 19.29 -34.41 42.23
N ARG A 268 19.24 -34.94 43.46
CA ARG A 268 20.46 -35.29 44.20
C ARG A 268 21.07 -36.53 43.59
N HIS A 269 22.33 -36.44 43.17
CA HIS A 269 23.08 -37.58 42.69
C HIS A 269 23.61 -38.38 43.89
N THR A 270 22.80 -39.28 44.46
CA THR A 270 23.25 -40.19 45.51
C THR A 270 24.00 -41.36 44.87
N SER A 271 25.33 -41.35 44.99
CA SER A 271 26.18 -42.52 44.73
C SER A 271 26.01 -43.56 45.85
N LEU A 272 24.82 -44.15 45.96
CA LEU A 272 24.50 -45.23 46.90
C LEU A 272 23.92 -46.43 46.13
N GLN A 273 24.80 -47.23 45.55
CA GLN A 273 24.59 -48.68 45.53
C GLN A 273 25.48 -49.28 46.61
N THR A 274 24.93 -49.40 47.81
CA THR A 274 25.40 -50.34 48.83
C THR A 274 24.40 -51.49 48.88
N THR A 275 24.72 -52.60 48.22
CA THR A 275 24.27 -53.92 48.67
C THR A 275 25.44 -54.89 48.58
N SER A 276 25.66 -55.55 49.71
CA SER A 276 26.70 -56.51 50.03
C SER A 276 26.62 -57.80 49.19
N ALA A 277 27.77 -58.26 48.66
CA ALA A 277 28.31 -59.61 48.80
C ALA A 277 29.42 -59.88 47.78
N GLY A 278 30.53 -60.49 48.22
CA GLY A 278 31.43 -61.24 47.33
C GLY A 278 32.84 -60.69 47.19
N SER A 279 33.78 -61.40 47.82
CA SER A 279 35.23 -61.36 47.57
C SER A 279 35.56 -61.43 46.06
N GLY A 280 36.43 -60.54 45.59
CA GLY A 280 36.95 -60.58 44.23
C GLY A 280 37.79 -59.34 43.92
N SER A 281 39.11 -59.48 44.01
CA SER A 281 40.08 -58.51 43.48
C SER A 281 39.86 -58.35 41.98
N PHE A 282 39.51 -57.14 41.51
CA PHE A 282 39.72 -56.74 40.13
C PHE A 282 40.33 -55.34 40.07
N THR A 283 41.61 -55.36 39.68
CA THR A 283 42.34 -54.27 39.06
C THR A 283 41.61 -53.69 37.85
N ASP A 284 41.93 -52.43 37.56
CA ASP A 284 41.75 -51.69 36.31
C ASP A 284 40.56 -50.72 36.26
N VAL A 285 40.81 -49.50 36.77
CA VAL A 285 40.05 -48.30 36.40
C VAL A 285 40.44 -47.97 34.96
N ARG A 286 39.76 -48.61 34.01
CA ARG A 286 39.83 -48.19 32.61
C ARG A 286 38.93 -46.98 32.45
N THR A 287 39.53 -45.81 32.25
CA THR A 287 38.85 -44.59 31.82
C THR A 287 38.08 -44.91 30.54
N ALA A 288 36.77 -45.07 30.65
CA ALA A 288 35.88 -45.13 29.50
C ALA A 288 35.82 -43.72 28.91
N ILE A 289 36.76 -43.41 28.02
CA ILE A 289 36.62 -42.32 27.07
C ILE A 289 35.46 -42.75 26.17
N TYR A 290 34.25 -42.29 26.52
CA TYR A 290 33.10 -42.42 25.63
C TYR A 290 33.34 -41.46 24.46
N GLN A 291 33.88 -42.00 23.36
CA GLN A 291 33.74 -41.36 22.05
C GLN A 291 32.27 -41.51 21.63
N PRO A 292 31.50 -40.41 21.49
CA PRO A 292 30.16 -40.52 20.98
C PRO A 292 30.24 -40.95 19.51
N GLN A 293 29.72 -42.14 19.19
CA GLN A 293 29.33 -42.45 17.82
C GLN A 293 28.29 -41.41 17.37
N PRO A 294 28.36 -40.91 16.12
CA PRO A 294 27.41 -39.93 15.61
C PRO A 294 26.04 -40.58 15.53
N HIS A 295 25.15 -40.24 16.47
CA HIS A 295 23.73 -40.53 16.32
C HIS A 295 23.17 -39.60 15.23
N PRO A 296 22.38 -40.14 14.28
CA PRO A 296 21.74 -39.32 13.27
C PRO A 296 20.78 -38.33 13.95
N GLN A 297 20.96 -37.05 13.65
CA GLN A 297 20.12 -35.96 14.15
C GLN A 297 18.63 -36.27 13.92
N PRO A 298 17.76 -36.10 14.92
CA PRO A 298 16.33 -35.94 14.67
C PRO A 298 16.15 -34.69 13.80
N ALA A 299 15.45 -34.83 12.68
CA ALA A 299 15.20 -33.75 11.74
C ALA A 299 14.60 -32.53 12.48
N PRO A 300 15.16 -31.32 12.29
CA PRO A 300 14.63 -30.12 12.92
C PRO A 300 13.26 -29.82 12.31
N TYR A 301 12.22 -29.94 13.14
CA TYR A 301 10.85 -29.62 12.76
C TYR A 301 10.79 -28.21 12.20
N GLY A 302 10.31 -28.07 10.95
CA GLY A 302 10.02 -26.78 10.34
C GLY A 302 11.01 -26.28 9.28
N HIS A 303 12.02 -27.06 8.90
CA HIS A 303 12.91 -26.65 7.80
C HIS A 303 12.86 -27.64 6.63
N CYS A 304 12.82 -27.09 5.42
CA CYS A 304 12.87 -27.86 4.18
C CYS A 304 14.25 -27.73 3.55
N VAL A 305 14.86 -28.85 3.20
CA VAL A 305 16.19 -28.88 2.56
C VAL A 305 16.04 -29.20 1.09
N THR A 306 16.69 -28.41 0.23
CA THR A 306 16.72 -28.67 -1.22
C THR A 306 17.75 -29.74 -1.57
N ASP A 307 17.69 -30.24 -2.81
CA ASP A 307 18.70 -31.18 -3.35
C ASP A 307 20.13 -30.60 -3.35
N SER A 308 20.25 -29.27 -3.31
CA SER A 308 21.51 -28.53 -3.19
C SER A 308 21.97 -28.29 -1.74
N GLY A 309 21.25 -28.83 -0.75
CA GLY A 309 21.58 -28.69 0.67
C GLY A 309 21.21 -27.34 1.29
N VAL A 310 20.46 -26.49 0.58
CA VAL A 310 20.01 -25.19 1.08
C VAL A 310 18.79 -25.40 1.98
N VAL A 311 18.82 -24.78 3.16
CA VAL A 311 17.80 -24.94 4.20
C VAL A 311 16.84 -23.74 4.15
N TYR A 312 15.55 -24.01 4.00
CA TYR A 312 14.46 -23.04 3.99
C TYR A 312 13.59 -23.20 5.23
N SER A 313 13.24 -22.09 5.88
CA SER A 313 12.26 -22.06 6.97
C SER A 313 10.82 -22.15 6.44
N VAL A 314 9.88 -22.62 7.26
CA VAL A 314 8.44 -22.66 6.91
C VAL A 314 7.98 -21.31 6.35
N GLY A 315 7.28 -21.36 5.21
CA GLY A 315 6.76 -20.18 4.50
C GLY A 315 7.72 -19.59 3.46
N MET A 316 9.02 -19.94 3.48
CA MET A 316 9.95 -19.48 2.46
C MET A 316 9.72 -20.18 1.12
N GLN A 317 9.96 -19.43 0.04
CA GLN A 317 9.81 -19.89 -1.32
C GLN A 317 11.12 -19.82 -2.09
N TRP A 318 11.31 -20.72 -3.05
CA TRP A 318 12.46 -20.72 -3.95
C TRP A 318 12.09 -21.21 -5.34
N LEU A 319 12.88 -20.77 -6.32
CA LEU A 319 12.76 -21.26 -7.69
C LEU A 319 13.62 -22.50 -7.87
N LYS A 320 13.01 -23.60 -8.30
CA LYS A 320 13.68 -24.84 -8.67
C LYS A 320 13.53 -25.06 -10.17
N THR A 321 14.66 -25.26 -10.85
CA THR A 321 14.66 -25.61 -12.27
C THR A 321 14.58 -27.13 -12.40
N GLN A 322 13.54 -27.64 -13.06
CA GLN A 322 13.37 -29.06 -13.34
C GLN A 322 13.25 -29.27 -14.85
N GLY A 323 14.36 -29.62 -15.50
CA GLY A 323 14.46 -29.62 -16.97
C GLY A 323 14.41 -28.19 -17.53
N ASN A 324 13.56 -27.93 -18.52
CA ASN A 324 13.34 -26.61 -19.12
C ASN A 324 12.27 -25.75 -18.41
N LYS A 325 11.76 -26.20 -17.25
CA LYS A 325 10.67 -25.53 -16.52
C LYS A 325 11.17 -24.94 -15.20
N GLN A 326 10.74 -23.72 -14.88
CA GLN A 326 10.92 -23.12 -13.56
C GLN A 326 9.70 -23.41 -12.67
N MET A 327 9.97 -23.89 -11.47
CA MET A 327 8.96 -24.23 -10.46
C MET A 327 9.14 -23.33 -9.25
N LEU A 328 8.06 -22.75 -8.72
CA LEU A 328 8.07 -22.06 -7.44
C LEU A 328 7.73 -23.06 -6.32
N CYS A 329 8.72 -23.35 -5.47
CA CYS A 329 8.61 -24.26 -4.35
C CYS A 329 8.42 -23.49 -3.05
N THR A 330 7.57 -23.98 -2.14
CA THR A 330 7.30 -23.39 -0.82
C THR A 330 7.54 -24.43 0.27
N CYS A 331 8.22 -24.04 1.35
CA CYS A 331 8.39 -24.90 2.52
C CYS A 331 7.15 -24.86 3.41
N LEU A 332 6.51 -26.01 3.62
CA LEU A 332 5.29 -26.14 4.44
C LEU A 332 5.56 -26.67 5.85
N GLY A 333 6.83 -26.91 6.21
CA GLY A 333 7.26 -27.44 7.51
C GLY A 333 7.05 -28.96 7.67
N ASN A 334 6.13 -29.56 6.93
CA ASN A 334 5.94 -31.01 6.78
C ASN A 334 6.39 -31.52 5.39
N GLY A 335 6.97 -30.66 4.55
CA GLY A 335 7.41 -30.99 3.20
C GLY A 335 7.52 -29.77 2.28
N VAL A 336 7.78 -30.03 1.00
CA VAL A 336 7.91 -29.00 -0.05
C VAL A 336 6.76 -29.14 -1.04
N SER A 337 6.07 -28.03 -1.32
CA SER A 337 5.07 -27.95 -2.40
C SER A 337 5.60 -27.08 -3.53
N CYS A 338 5.67 -27.62 -4.75
CA CYS A 338 6.14 -26.88 -5.93
C CYS A 338 5.02 -26.73 -6.96
N GLN A 339 4.81 -25.51 -7.45
CA GLN A 339 3.87 -25.20 -8.52
C GLN A 339 4.63 -24.74 -9.77
N GLU A 340 4.14 -25.14 -10.96
CA GLU A 340 4.75 -24.74 -12.23
C GLU A 340 4.50 -23.25 -12.45
N THR A 341 5.58 -22.48 -12.58
CA THR A 341 5.47 -21.06 -12.88
C THR A 341 5.21 -20.94 -14.36
N ALA A 342 3.95 -20.67 -14.74
CA ALA A 342 3.66 -20.23 -16.10
C ALA A 342 4.48 -18.97 -16.35
N VAL A 343 5.42 -19.03 -17.30
CA VAL A 343 6.26 -17.91 -17.70
C VAL A 343 5.36 -16.86 -18.31
N THR A 344 4.76 -16.03 -17.47
CA THR A 344 4.21 -14.76 -17.89
C THR A 344 5.42 -13.85 -17.91
N GLN A 345 6.04 -13.73 -19.10
CA GLN A 345 7.06 -12.72 -19.33
C GLN A 345 6.41 -11.36 -19.07
N THR A 346 6.51 -10.86 -17.85
CA THR A 346 6.20 -9.47 -17.57
C THR A 346 7.36 -8.64 -18.11
N TYR A 347 7.25 -8.25 -19.37
CA TYR A 347 8.02 -7.12 -19.90
C TYR A 347 7.57 -5.87 -19.14
N GLY A 348 8.39 -5.45 -18.19
CA GLY A 348 8.10 -4.28 -17.35
C GLY A 348 9.41 -3.63 -16.90
N GLY A 349 9.97 -2.79 -17.75
CA GLY A 349 11.18 -2.02 -17.47
C GLY A 349 11.82 -1.51 -18.75
N ASN A 350 12.39 -0.29 -18.72
CA ASN A 350 12.98 0.46 -19.83
C ASN A 350 14.26 -0.15 -20.42
N SER A 351 14.27 -1.46 -20.61
CA SER A 351 15.42 -2.23 -21.09
C SER A 351 14.90 -3.05 -22.26
N ASN A 352 15.36 -2.73 -23.47
CA ASN A 352 14.96 -3.35 -24.73
C ASN A 352 15.29 -4.86 -24.80
N GLY A 353 14.69 -5.68 -23.94
CA GLY A 353 14.80 -7.14 -23.98
C GLY A 353 16.11 -7.75 -23.47
N GLU A 354 17.00 -7.01 -22.81
CA GLU A 354 18.20 -7.60 -22.21
C GLU A 354 17.94 -8.11 -20.77
N PRO A 355 18.50 -9.29 -20.39
CA PRO A 355 18.35 -9.85 -19.06
C PRO A 355 19.08 -9.00 -18.01
N CYS A 356 18.43 -8.73 -16.89
CA CYS A 356 18.99 -7.96 -15.79
C CYS A 356 20.22 -8.67 -15.19
N VAL A 357 21.40 -8.05 -15.32
CA VAL A 357 22.63 -8.48 -14.66
C VAL A 357 22.78 -7.67 -13.36
N LEU A 358 22.77 -8.35 -12.22
CA LEU A 358 23.18 -7.77 -10.93
C LEU A 358 24.72 -7.81 -10.86
N PRO A 359 25.42 -6.67 -10.67
CA PRO A 359 26.86 -6.67 -10.49
C PRO A 359 27.21 -7.12 -9.06
N PHE A 360 28.21 -8.01 -8.93
CA PHE A 360 28.88 -8.32 -7.67
C PHE A 360 30.08 -7.40 -7.45
#